data_AF-A0A060Y6T6-F1
#
_entry.id   AF-A0A060Y6T6-F1
#
_cell.length_a   1.000
_cell.length_b   1.000
_cell.length_c   1.000
_cell.angle_alpha   90.00
_cell.angle_beta   90.00
_cell.angle_gamma   90.00
#
_symmetry.space_group_name_H-M   'P 1'
#
loop_
_entity.id
_entity.type
_entity.pdbx_description
1 polymer ?
#
loop_
_entity_poly.entity_id
_entity_poly.type
_entity_poly.pdbx_seq_one_letter_code
_entity_poly.pdbx_strand_id
1 'polypeptide(L)'
;MIGNADLWLVRTYWDFEYPRPFLPNFKFVGGIHCKTAKLLPEALEEFVQSSGDHAIVVFTLGSMIRNMTTEQADMITSALGQIPQSRRI
;
A
#
# COMPACT_ATOMS: atom_id res chain seq x y z
N MET A 1 25.43 7.24 -5.69
CA MET A 1 25.74 8.06 -6.88
C MET A 1 24.77 7.64 -7.96
N ILE A 2 23.99 8.56 -8.51
CA ILE A 2 23.16 8.30 -9.69
C ILE A 2 24.13 8.00 -10.84
N GLY A 3 23.92 6.89 -11.57
CA GLY A 3 24.80 6.50 -12.68
C GLY A 3 24.79 7.53 -13.83
N ASN A 4 25.62 7.34 -14.85
CA ASN A 4 25.45 8.10 -16.09
C ASN A 4 24.33 7.43 -16.91
N ALA A 5 23.24 8.16 -17.17
CA ALA A 5 22.18 7.71 -18.06
C ALA A 5 21.58 8.88 -18.85
N ASP A 6 21.29 8.63 -20.13
CA ASP A 6 20.68 9.61 -21.03
C ASP A 6 19.20 9.87 -20.72
N LEU A 7 18.54 8.96 -19.99
CA LEU A 7 17.14 9.04 -19.59
C LEU A 7 16.93 8.39 -18.22
N TRP A 8 16.20 9.08 -17.35
CA TRP A 8 15.79 8.61 -16.04
C TRP A 8 14.27 8.43 -16.00
N LEU A 9 13.81 7.18 -15.84
CA LEU A 9 12.40 6.89 -15.61
C LEU A 9 12.12 6.80 -14.11
N VAL A 10 11.33 7.73 -13.59
CA VAL A 10 11.02 7.85 -12.17
C VAL A 10 9.64 7.28 -11.90
N ARG A 11 9.56 6.30 -10.98
CA ARG A 11 8.33 5.55 -10.64
C ARG A 11 7.29 6.35 -9.83
N THR A 12 7.60 7.59 -9.47
CA THR A 12 6.68 8.47 -8.76
C THR A 12 6.18 9.59 -9.66
N TYR A 13 5.42 10.52 -9.10
CA TYR A 13 5.11 11.82 -9.69
C TYR A 13 5.84 12.93 -8.93
N TRP A 14 5.94 14.10 -9.58
CA TRP A 14 6.72 15.24 -9.08
C TRP A 14 6.10 15.91 -7.84
N ASP A 15 4.80 15.71 -7.62
CA ASP A 15 3.98 16.27 -6.54
C ASP A 15 4.01 15.43 -5.24
N PHE A 16 4.48 14.18 -5.30
CA PHE A 16 4.67 13.32 -4.12
C PHE A 16 6.03 13.51 -3.45
N GLU A 17 6.96 14.24 -4.09
CA GLU A 17 8.30 14.49 -3.55
C GLU A 17 8.53 15.97 -3.25
N TYR A 18 9.52 16.24 -2.39
CA TYR A 18 9.95 17.60 -2.12
C TYR A 18 10.31 18.34 -3.42
N PRO A 19 9.80 19.57 -3.63
CA PRO A 19 10.01 20.30 -4.87
C PRO A 19 11.48 20.65 -5.04
N ARG A 20 12.07 20.17 -6.13
CA ARG A 20 13.46 20.47 -6.51
C ARG A 20 13.58 20.54 -8.02
N PRO A 21 14.56 21.28 -8.56
CA PRO A 21 14.83 21.27 -10.00
C PRO A 21 15.20 19.85 -10.48
N PHE A 22 14.66 19.46 -11.65
CA PHE A 22 15.00 18.21 -12.33
C PHE A 22 15.70 18.50 -13.65
N LEU A 23 16.62 17.64 -14.04
CA LEU A 23 17.23 17.71 -15.36
C LEU A 23 16.19 17.32 -16.44
N PRO A 24 16.29 17.85 -17.67
CA PRO A 24 15.33 17.56 -18.74
C PRO A 24 15.17 16.06 -19.07
N ASN A 25 16.21 15.25 -18.78
CA ASN A 25 16.22 13.82 -18.99
C ASN A 25 15.54 13.00 -17.88
N PHE A 26 14.96 13.63 -16.85
CA PHE A 26 14.10 12.94 -15.87
C PHE A 26 12.65 12.94 -16.36
N LYS A 27 12.06 11.74 -16.45
CA LYS A 27 10.66 11.52 -16.84
C LYS A 27 9.95 10.75 -15.74
N PHE A 28 8.92 11.37 -15.17
CA PHE A 28 8.03 10.74 -14.21
C PHE A 28 7.03 9.87 -14.96
N VAL A 29 7.06 8.57 -14.67
CA VAL A 29 6.20 7.55 -15.31
C VAL A 29 5.22 6.92 -14.32
N GLY A 30 5.27 7.31 -13.05
CA GLY A 30 4.35 6.82 -12.02
C GLY A 30 4.43 5.31 -11.78
N GLY A 31 3.32 4.75 -11.28
CA GLY A 31 3.20 3.36 -10.83
C GLY A 31 3.18 2.32 -11.95
N ILE A 32 4.31 2.05 -12.59
CA ILE A 32 4.43 1.08 -13.71
C ILE A 32 4.36 -0.41 -13.33
N HIS A 33 4.01 -0.73 -12.08
CA HIS A 33 3.99 -2.11 -11.56
C HIS A 33 2.58 -2.66 -11.36
N CYS A 34 1.56 -1.79 -11.41
CA CYS A 34 0.18 -2.21 -11.24
C CYS A 34 -0.27 -3.00 -12.46
N LYS A 35 -0.86 -4.17 -12.22
CA LYS A 35 -1.57 -4.96 -13.23
C LYS A 35 -3.07 -4.76 -13.01
N THR A 36 -3.89 -5.13 -13.99
CA THR A 36 -5.34 -5.20 -13.81
C THR A 36 -5.65 -6.02 -12.56
N ALA A 37 -6.50 -5.46 -11.68
CA ALA A 37 -6.91 -6.14 -10.46
C ALA A 37 -7.60 -7.46 -10.81
N LYS A 38 -7.24 -8.52 -10.08
CA LYS A 38 -7.98 -9.78 -10.12
C LYS A 38 -9.17 -9.67 -9.17
N LEU A 39 -10.20 -10.46 -9.43
CA LEU A 39 -11.31 -10.64 -8.49
C LEU A 39 -10.76 -11.15 -7.15
N LEU A 40 -11.38 -10.71 -6.05
CA LEU A 40 -11.03 -11.22 -4.73
C LEU A 40 -11.48 -12.68 -4.61
N PRO A 41 -10.77 -13.50 -3.79
CA PRO A 41 -11.31 -14.78 -3.38
C PRO A 41 -12.69 -14.61 -2.75
N GLU A 42 -13.61 -15.55 -3.00
CA GLU A 42 -15.02 -15.45 -2.61
C GLU A 42 -15.22 -15.07 -1.13
N ALA A 43 -14.51 -15.74 -0.22
CA ALA A 43 -14.60 -15.44 1.22
C ALA A 43 -14.15 -14.01 1.59
N LEU A 44 -13.18 -13.45 0.85
CA LEU A 44 -12.71 -12.08 1.09
C LEU A 44 -13.67 -11.06 0.46
N GLU A 45 -14.22 -11.37 -0.71
CA GLU A 45 -15.28 -10.57 -1.32
C GLU A 45 -16.51 -10.51 -0.40
N GLU A 46 -16.97 -11.66 0.12
CA GLU A 46 -18.08 -11.72 1.07
C GLU A 46 -17.79 -10.89 2.33
N PHE A 47 -16.59 -11.01 2.90
CA PHE A 47 -16.17 -10.19 4.04
C PHE A 47 -16.22 -8.69 3.72
N VAL A 48 -15.67 -8.28 2.58
CA VAL A 48 -15.68 -6.87 2.16
C VAL A 48 -17.10 -6.37 1.92
N GLN A 49 -17.94 -7.13 1.23
CA GLN A 49 -19.32 -6.75 0.96
C GLN A 49 -20.18 -6.73 2.24
N SER A 50 -19.84 -7.57 3.24
CA SER A 50 -20.53 -7.57 4.54
C SER A 50 -20.37 -6.27 5.32
N SER A 51 -19.39 -5.42 4.98
CA SER A 51 -19.22 -4.12 5.64
C SER A 51 -20.31 -3.12 5.27
N GLY A 52 -21.07 -3.34 4.19
CA GLY A 52 -22.14 -2.45 3.75
C GLY A 52 -21.61 -1.02 3.53
N ASP A 53 -22.22 -0.05 4.21
CA ASP A 53 -21.80 1.37 4.14
C ASP A 53 -20.56 1.67 5.01
N HIS A 54 -20.05 0.70 5.77
CA HIS A 54 -18.85 0.87 6.58
C HIS A 54 -17.56 0.65 5.77
N ALA A 55 -16.50 1.35 6.17
CA ALA A 55 -15.19 1.22 5.56
C ALA A 55 -14.45 -0.03 6.05
N ILE A 56 -13.54 -0.54 5.21
CA ILE A 56 -12.59 -1.61 5.55
C ILE A 56 -11.20 -1.03 5.84
N VAL A 57 -10.46 -1.68 6.74
CA VAL A 57 -9.05 -1.36 7.00
C VAL A 57 -8.19 -2.48 6.43
N VAL A 58 -7.37 -2.16 5.43
CA VAL A 58 -6.36 -3.08 4.89
C VAL A 58 -5.02 -2.77 5.52
N PHE A 59 -4.47 -3.73 6.27
CA PHE A 59 -3.16 -3.60 6.91
C PHE A 59 -2.13 -4.55 6.26
N THR A 60 -0.96 -4.02 5.91
CA THR A 60 0.16 -4.79 5.38
C THR A 60 1.49 -4.13 5.75
N LEU A 61 2.51 -4.93 6.05
CA LEU A 61 3.87 -4.47 6.33
C LEU A 61 4.79 -4.54 5.10
N GLY A 62 4.25 -4.98 3.95
CA GLY A 62 5.02 -5.21 2.73
C GLY A 62 6.02 -6.37 2.88
N SER A 63 6.87 -6.55 1.87
CA SER A 63 7.80 -7.68 1.79
C SER A 63 9.09 -7.52 2.60
N MET A 64 9.35 -6.31 3.12
CA MET A 64 10.60 -6.01 3.83
C MET A 64 10.62 -6.54 5.26
N ILE A 65 9.44 -6.72 5.86
CA ILE A 65 9.30 -7.33 7.17
C ILE A 65 9.06 -8.83 6.98
N ARG A 66 10.07 -9.64 7.32
CA ARG A 66 10.02 -11.10 7.17
C ARG A 66 9.41 -11.80 8.38
N ASN A 67 9.73 -11.30 9.57
CA ASN A 67 9.29 -11.87 10.85
C ASN A 67 8.75 -10.75 11.73
N MET A 68 7.78 -11.09 12.58
CA MET A 68 7.19 -10.24 13.60
C MET A 68 6.99 -11.09 14.85
N THR A 69 7.31 -10.56 16.04
CA THR A 69 7.06 -11.29 17.28
C THR A 69 5.57 -11.27 17.62
N THR A 70 5.12 -12.23 18.42
CA THR A 70 3.72 -12.30 18.86
C THR A 70 3.33 -11.02 19.62
N GLU A 71 4.22 -10.48 20.44
CA GLU A 71 3.96 -9.25 21.20
C GLU A 71 3.71 -8.05 20.28
N GLN A 72 4.46 -7.94 19.18
CA GLN A 72 4.26 -6.89 18.18
C GLN A 72 2.93 -7.08 17.42
N ALA A 73 2.60 -8.32 17.07
CA ALA A 73 1.34 -8.67 16.40
C ALA A 73 0.13 -8.36 17.30
N ASP A 74 0.22 -8.71 18.58
CA ASP A 74 -0.81 -8.49 19.58
C ASP A 74 -1.01 -6.98 19.84
N MET A 75 0.09 -6.22 19.87
CA MET A 75 0.02 -4.76 19.99
C MET A 75 -0.74 -4.13 18.81
N ILE A 76 -0.43 -4.53 17.58
CA ILE A 76 -1.12 -4.03 16.37
C ILE A 76 -2.59 -4.44 16.39
N THR A 77 -2.87 -5.71 16.71
CA THR A 77 -4.23 -6.25 16.77
C THR A 77 -5.05 -5.54 17.84
N SER A 78 -4.47 -5.29 19.01
CA SER A 78 -5.11 -4.57 20.11
C SER A 78 -5.44 -3.13 19.73
N ALA A 79 -4.53 -2.45 19.01
CA ALA A 79 -4.74 -1.09 18.52
C ALA A 79 -5.83 -1.02 17.45
N LEU A 80 -5.80 -1.92 16.46
CA LEU A 80 -6.82 -2.00 15.41
C LEU A 80 -8.20 -2.41 15.97
N GLY A 81 -8.21 -3.20 17.04
CA GLY A 81 -9.43 -3.59 17.76
C GLY A 81 -10.11 -2.45 18.53
N GLN A 82 -9.44 -1.32 18.74
CA GLN A 82 -10.08 -0.12 19.32
C GLN A 82 -10.98 0.62 18.33
N ILE A 83 -10.81 0.37 17.03
CA ILE A 83 -11.67 0.94 15.99
C ILE A 83 -13.01 0.20 16.03
N PRO A 84 -14.16 0.89 15.98
CA PRO A 84 -15.46 0.24 15.88
C PRO A 84 -15.49 -0.74 14.69
N GLN A 85 -15.72 -2.03 14.96
CA GLN A 85 -15.80 -3.06 13.93
C GLN A 85 -17.23 -3.57 13.78
N SER A 86 -17.61 -3.89 12.54
CA SER A 86 -18.82 -4.64 12.24
C SER A 86 -18.77 -5.97 13.00
N ARG A 87 -19.89 -6.37 13.64
CA ARG A 87 -19.92 -7.56 14.50
C ARG A 87 -19.35 -8.77 13.78
N ARG A 88 -18.41 -9.43 14.47
CA ARG A 88 -17.84 -10.73 14.12
C ARG A 88 -18.98 -11.73 13.93
N ILE A 89 -19.11 -12.28 12.72
CA ILE A 89 -19.85 -13.52 12.46
C ILE A 89 -18.97 -14.69 12.92
#